data_AF-A0A659U6S7-F1
#
_entry.id   AF-A0A659U6S7-F1
#
_cell.length_a   1.000
_cell.length_b   1.000
_cell.length_c   1.000
_cell.angle_alpha   90.00
_cell.angle_beta   90.00
_cell.angle_gamma   90.00
#
_symmetry.space_group_name_H-M   'P 1'
#
loop_
_entity.id
_entity.type
_entity.pdbx_description
1 polymer ?
#
loop_
_entity_poly.entity_id
_entity_poly.type
_entity_poly.pdbx_seq_one_letter_code
_entity_poly.pdbx_strand_id
1 'polypeptide(L)'
;DAALALGRMIRKNKLDIAVGVTVFSGCQPAMGDCEDNKGKGADYFGVAYDDGAMCNSACPLMFSGGVRRVVGDYGYLGVHQITTTFHRERLLY
;
A
#
# COMPACT_ATOMS: atom_id res chain seq x y z
N ASP A 1 3.10 8.91 -12.12
CA ASP A 1 2.36 8.01 -13.03
C ASP A 1 2.04 6.61 -12.50
N ALA A 2 2.91 5.95 -11.74
CA ALA A 2 2.70 4.57 -11.27
C ALA A 2 1.32 4.31 -10.62
N ALA A 3 0.89 5.16 -9.69
CA ALA A 3 -0.41 5.00 -9.03
C ALA A 3 -1.61 5.07 -10.00
N LEU A 4 -1.54 5.95 -11.01
CA LEU A 4 -2.57 6.04 -12.05
C LEU A 4 -2.54 4.82 -12.97
N ALA A 5 -1.34 4.30 -13.31
CA ALA A 5 -1.21 3.07 -14.08
C ALA A 5 -1.84 1.87 -13.37
N LEU A 6 -1.57 1.72 -12.06
CA LEU A 6 -2.18 0.68 -11.22
C LEU A 6 -3.70 0.85 -11.15
N GLY A 7 -4.20 2.08 -10.95
CA GLY A 7 -5.64 2.36 -10.95
C GLY A 7 -6.31 1.97 -12.28
N ARG A 8 -5.67 2.22 -13.42
CA ARG A 8 -6.16 1.78 -14.74
C ARG A 8 -6.17 0.26 -14.86
N MET A 9 -5.14 -0.43 -14.36
CA MET A 9 -5.10 -1.91 -14.36
C MET A 9 -6.22 -2.50 -13.50
N ILE A 10 -6.43 -1.97 -12.29
CA ILE A 10 -7.52 -2.38 -11.39
C ILE A 10 -8.87 -2.22 -12.09
N ARG A 11 -9.12 -1.05 -12.70
CA ARG A 11 -10.36 -0.77 -13.42
C ARG A 11 -10.56 -1.71 -14.61
N LYS A 12 -9.51 -1.91 -15.42
CA LYS A 12 -9.55 -2.76 -16.62
C LYS A 12 -9.95 -4.19 -16.29
N ASN A 13 -9.49 -4.72 -15.16
CA ASN A 13 -9.78 -6.08 -14.70
C ASN A 13 -11.02 -6.18 -13.79
N LYS A 14 -11.79 -5.09 -13.65
CA LYS A 14 -13.01 -5.02 -12.84
C LYS A 14 -12.83 -5.47 -11.39
N LEU A 15 -11.69 -5.13 -10.80
CA LEU A 15 -11.38 -5.55 -9.44
C LEU A 15 -12.04 -4.61 -8.42
N ASP A 16 -12.59 -5.22 -7.38
CA ASP A 16 -12.89 -4.52 -6.13
C ASP A 16 -11.58 -4.14 -5.45
N ILE A 17 -11.62 -3.07 -4.65
CA ILE A 17 -10.46 -2.61 -3.89
C ILE A 17 -10.87 -2.23 -2.47
N ALA A 18 -10.01 -2.60 -1.53
CA ALA A 18 -10.13 -2.26 -0.13
C ALA A 18 -8.83 -1.68 0.40
N VAL A 19 -8.92 -0.82 1.41
CA VAL A 19 -7.76 -0.35 2.17
C VAL A 19 -7.64 -1.22 3.41
N GLY A 20 -6.45 -1.77 3.64
CA GLY A 20 -6.13 -2.59 4.81
C GLY A 20 -4.68 -2.39 5.22
N VAL A 21 -4.38 -2.72 6.47
CA VAL A 21 -3.04 -2.81 7.05
C VAL A 21 -2.75 -4.26 7.39
N THR A 22 -1.48 -4.65 7.30
CA THR A 22 -1.06 -5.99 7.73
C THR A 22 -0.77 -5.97 9.21
N VAL A 23 -1.48 -6.80 9.98
CA VAL A 23 -1.13 -7.10 11.37
C VAL A 23 -0.25 -8.34 11.35
N PHE A 24 1.01 -8.17 11.71
CA PHE A 24 2.01 -9.24 11.71
C PHE A 24 1.96 -10.05 13.01
N SER A 25 2.18 -11.36 12.90
CA SER A 25 2.35 -12.28 14.03
C SER A 25 3.78 -12.83 14.06
N GLY A 26 4.37 -12.95 15.24
CA GLY A 26 5.78 -13.33 15.37
C GLY A 26 6.69 -12.18 14.93
N CYS A 27 7.67 -12.47 14.06
CA CYS A 27 8.58 -11.43 13.59
C CYS A 27 7.89 -10.40 12.70
N GLN A 28 8.17 -9.14 12.98
CA GLN A 28 7.68 -7.99 12.21
C GLN A 28 8.81 -7.41 11.35
N PRO A 29 8.50 -6.77 10.21
CA PRO A 29 9.51 -6.19 9.33
C PRO A 29 10.44 -5.15 9.97
N ALA A 30 9.98 -4.49 11.04
CA ALA A 30 10.78 -3.51 11.78
C ALA A 30 11.73 -4.15 12.81
N MET A 31 11.62 -5.46 13.07
CA MET A 31 12.45 -6.17 14.03
C MET A 31 13.66 -6.77 13.30
N GLY A 32 14.83 -6.14 13.46
CA GLY A 32 16.04 -6.53 12.73
C GLY A 32 16.56 -7.94 13.02
N ASP A 33 16.52 -8.36 14.29
CA ASP A 33 17.12 -9.62 14.75
C ASP A 33 16.07 -10.61 15.28
N CYS A 34 14.90 -10.65 14.65
CA CYS A 34 13.86 -11.58 15.06
C CYS A 34 14.00 -12.94 14.36
N GLU A 35 14.10 -14.00 15.16
CA GLU A 35 14.37 -15.37 14.70
C GLU A 35 13.12 -16.27 14.73
N ASP A 36 12.03 -15.80 15.34
CA ASP A 36 10.81 -16.60 15.58
C ASP A 36 10.14 -17.13 14.31
N ASN A 37 10.40 -16.51 13.15
CA ASN A 37 9.84 -16.95 11.87
C ASN A 37 10.77 -17.90 11.09
N LYS A 38 12.01 -18.13 11.55
CA LYS A 38 12.96 -19.02 10.84
C LYS A 38 12.44 -20.45 10.79
N GLY A 39 12.49 -21.04 9.59
CA GLY A 39 12.03 -22.40 9.34
C GLY A 39 10.51 -22.57 9.25
N LYS A 40 9.72 -21.48 9.37
CA LYS A 40 8.25 -21.54 9.28
C LYS A 40 7.69 -21.38 7.86
N GLY A 41 8.55 -21.11 6.86
CA GLY A 41 8.19 -21.07 5.43
C GLY A 41 7.89 -19.67 4.87
N ALA A 42 7.85 -18.64 5.71
CA ALA A 42 7.78 -17.24 5.29
C ALA A 42 8.53 -16.36 6.31
N ASP A 43 9.11 -15.26 5.83
CA ASP A 43 9.82 -14.31 6.69
C ASP A 43 8.86 -13.51 7.56
N TYR A 44 7.64 -13.27 7.07
CA TYR A 44 6.59 -12.53 7.77
C TYR A 44 5.24 -13.23 7.62
N PHE A 45 4.56 -13.42 8.75
CA PHE A 45 3.17 -13.88 8.79
C PHE A 45 2.28 -12.72 9.21
N GLY A 46 1.13 -12.58 8.57
CA GLY A 46 0.18 -11.55 8.95
C GLY A 46 -1.19 -11.75 8.34
N VAL A 47 -2.14 -11.00 8.88
CA VAL A 47 -3.52 -10.95 8.41
C VAL A 47 -3.85 -9.54 7.94
N ALA A 48 -4.71 -9.46 6.94
CA ALA A 48 -5.28 -8.18 6.52
C ALA A 48 -6.28 -7.70 7.59
N TYR A 49 -6.11 -6.47 8.04
CA TYR A 49 -6.94 -5.80 9.02
C TYR A 49 -7.33 -4.43 8.49
N ASP A 50 -8.51 -3.93 8.81
CA ASP A 50 -9.05 -2.68 8.25
C ASP A 50 -8.95 -1.49 9.23
N ASP A 51 -8.98 -1.76 10.54
CA ASP A 51 -8.82 -0.73 11.57
C ASP A 51 -7.42 -0.10 11.52
N GLY A 52 -7.39 1.24 11.55
CA GLY A 52 -6.15 2.02 11.43
C GLY A 52 -5.50 1.98 10.05
N ALA A 53 -6.11 1.34 9.05
CA ALA A 53 -5.54 1.27 7.71
C ALA A 53 -5.53 2.65 7.04
N MET A 54 -4.44 2.99 6.35
CA MET A 54 -4.26 4.33 5.77
C MET A 54 -4.00 4.28 4.27
N CYS A 55 -4.67 5.16 3.52
CA CYS A 55 -4.47 5.38 2.10
C CYS A 55 -4.32 6.87 1.82
N ASN A 56 -3.08 7.36 1.81
CA ASN A 56 -2.76 8.78 1.65
C ASN A 56 -1.94 9.04 0.38
N SER A 57 -1.84 10.30 -0.02
CA SER A 57 -0.97 10.76 -1.11
C SER A 57 -1.30 10.16 -2.48
N ALA A 58 -0.46 9.26 -2.99
CA ALA A 58 -0.67 8.61 -4.28
C ALA A 58 -1.66 7.43 -4.20
N CYS A 59 -1.90 6.89 -3.00
CA CYS A 59 -2.79 5.74 -2.81
C CYS A 59 -4.24 6.01 -3.30
N PRO A 60 -4.88 7.15 -2.98
CA PRO A 60 -6.21 7.48 -3.49
C PRO A 60 -6.33 7.43 -5.03
N LEU A 61 -5.25 7.74 -5.76
CA LEU A 61 -5.24 7.68 -7.22
C LEU A 61 -5.37 6.24 -7.73
N MET A 62 -4.64 5.31 -7.12
CA MET A 62 -4.78 3.88 -7.42
C MET A 62 -6.13 3.34 -6.94
N PHE A 63 -6.53 3.71 -5.71
CA PHE A 63 -7.78 3.30 -5.08
C PHE A 63 -9.02 3.68 -5.90
N SER A 64 -8.98 4.82 -6.58
CA SER A 64 -10.04 5.27 -7.48
C SER A 64 -10.35 4.28 -8.63
N GLY A 65 -9.40 3.41 -8.96
CA GLY A 65 -9.53 2.41 -10.03
C GLY A 65 -10.54 1.31 -9.75
N GLY A 66 -10.83 0.99 -8.48
CA GLY A 66 -11.72 -0.12 -8.11
C GLY A 66 -13.16 0.07 -8.59
N VAL A 67 -13.82 -1.03 -8.95
CA VAL A 67 -15.26 -1.00 -9.33
C VAL A 67 -16.15 -0.84 -8.10
N ARG A 68 -15.81 -1.52 -7.01
CA ARG A 68 -16.27 -1.21 -5.65
C ARG A 68 -15.05 -0.82 -4.81
N ARG A 69 -15.23 0.20 -3.99
CA ARG A 69 -14.19 0.81 -3.16
C ARG A 69 -14.64 0.74 -1.71
N VAL A 70 -13.88 0.04 -0.87
CA VAL A 70 -14.23 -0.21 0.54
C VAL A 70 -13.12 0.32 1.43
N VAL A 71 -13.51 0.99 2.51
CA VAL A 71 -12.62 1.40 3.59
C VAL A 71 -13.33 1.01 4.88
N GLY A 72 -12.60 0.45 5.85
CA GLY A 72 -13.16 0.14 7.17
C GLY A 72 -13.59 1.40 7.91
N ASP A 73 -14.47 1.25 8.90
CA ASP A 73 -15.05 2.38 9.65
C ASP A 73 -14.00 3.22 10.38
N TYR A 74 -12.85 2.63 10.69
CA TYR A 74 -11.71 3.26 11.35
C TYR A 74 -10.48 3.41 10.43
N GLY A 75 -10.68 3.30 9.10
CA GLY A 75 -9.65 3.54 8.11
C GLY A 75 -9.55 5.02 7.73
N TYR A 76 -8.36 5.47 7.35
CA TYR A 76 -8.09 6.84 6.94
C TYR A 76 -7.79 6.91 5.44
N LEU A 77 -8.58 7.70 4.71
CA LEU A 77 -8.40 7.97 3.29
C LEU A 77 -8.25 9.48 3.08
N GLY A 78 -7.06 9.93 2.66
CA GLY A 78 -6.73 11.34 2.56
C GLY A 78 -6.12 11.72 1.21
N VAL A 79 -6.61 12.82 0.63
CA VAL A 79 -5.99 13.47 -0.54
C VAL A 79 -5.20 14.69 -0.12
N HIS A 80 -4.15 15.01 -0.87
CA HIS A 80 -3.44 16.28 -0.77
C HIS A 80 -3.03 16.78 -2.16
N GLN A 81 -2.62 18.04 -2.25
CA GLN A 81 -2.15 18.65 -3.49
C GLN A 81 -0.96 17.88 -4.09
N ILE A 82 -0.95 17.71 -5.41
CA ILE A 82 0.17 17.05 -6.10
C ILE A 82 1.40 17.94 -5.98
N THR A 83 2.49 17.39 -5.46
CA THR A 83 3.80 18.03 -5.40
C THR A 83 4.70 17.38 -6.45
N THR A 84 5.23 18.18 -7.37
CA THR A 84 6.16 17.71 -8.41
C THR A 84 7.60 17.81 -7.91
N THR A 85 8.32 16.69 -7.86
CA THR A 85 9.76 16.66 -7.58
C THR A 85 10.56 16.65 -8.89
N PHE A 86 11.50 17.58 -9.03
CA PHE A 86 12.43 17.61 -10.16
C PHE A 86 13.74 16.91 -9.76
N HIS A 87 14.04 15.78 -10.36
CA HIS A 87 15.35 15.14 -10.23
C HIS A 87 16.29 15.71 -11.30
N ARG A 88 17.24 16.55 -10.91
CA ARG A 88 18.32 17.00 -11.80
C ARG A 88 19.43 15.95 -11.78
N GLU A 89 19.43 15.05 -12.77
CA GLU A 89 20.59 14.20 -13.03
C GLU A 89 21.66 15.03 -13.73
N ARG A 90 22.83 15.19 -13.10
CA ARG A 90 24.01 15.76 -13.75
C ARG A 90 24.74 14.62 -14.43
N LEU A 91 24.48 14.44 -15.73
CA LEU A 91 25.30 13.56 -16.58
C LEU A 91 26.70 14.20 -16.67
N LEU A 92 27.66 13.62 -15.95
CA LEU A 92 29.09 13.91 -16.14
C LEU A 92 29.58 12.95 -17.23
N TYR A 93 29.99 13.50 -18.37
CA TYR A 93 30.74 12.79 -19.41
C TYR A 93 32.23 13.08 -19.23
#